data_AF-A0A3N5Z5Y0-F1
#
_entry.id   AF-A0A3N5Z5Y0-F1
#
_cell.length_a   1.000
_cell.length_b   1.000
_cell.length_c   1.000
_cell.angle_alpha   90.00
_cell.angle_beta   90.00
_cell.angle_gamma   90.00
#
_symmetry.space_group_name_H-M   'P 1'
#
loop_
_entity.id
_entity.type
_entity.pdbx_description
1 polymer ?
#
loop_
_entity_poly.entity_id
_entity_poly.type
_entity_poly.pdbx_seq_one_letter_code
_entity_poly.pdbx_strand_id
1 'polypeptide(L)'
;MPTIALVNPRFDVSYWGLEHALPIVRKSAAMPVAGLPLLAALTPPRYDVTIVDENVEPLDFDSLARADIVGVTGMNVQRVRMRQILHELKQRRAFTVVGGP
;
A
#
# COMPACT_ATOMS: atom_id res chain seq x y z
N MET A 1 1.47 2.01 21.52
CA MET A 1 2.39 2.77 20.65
C MET A 1 1.57 3.29 19.49
N PRO A 2 1.80 4.52 18.98
CA PRO A 2 1.06 4.99 17.81
C PRO A 2 1.42 4.15 16.58
N THR A 3 0.45 3.96 15.69
CA THR A 3 0.50 3.00 14.59
C THR A 3 0.47 3.69 13.23
N ILE A 4 1.25 3.18 12.29
CA ILE A 4 1.31 3.67 10.91
C ILE A 4 1.09 2.48 9.97
N ALA A 5 0.10 2.57 9.09
CA ALA A 5 -0.11 1.61 8.02
C ALA A 5 0.40 2.20 6.69
N LEU A 6 1.32 1.51 6.02
CA LEU A 6 1.83 1.89 4.70
C LEU A 6 1.27 0.95 3.64
N VAL A 7 0.51 1.50 2.70
CA VAL A 7 -0.25 0.77 1.70
C VAL A 7 0.38 0.97 0.32
N ASN A 8 0.73 -0.15 -0.33
CA ASN A 8 0.97 -0.21 -1.77
C ASN A 8 -0.29 -0.75 -2.48
N PRO A 9 -0.95 0.03 -3.34
CA PRO A 9 -2.07 -0.45 -4.14
C PRO A 9 -1.65 -1.53 -5.12
N ARG A 10 -2.61 -2.31 -5.62
CA ARG A 10 -2.33 -3.26 -6.69
C ARG A 10 -2.11 -2.54 -8.01
N PHE A 11 -1.37 -3.17 -8.90
CA PHE A 11 -1.29 -2.72 -10.28
C PHE A 11 -2.58 -3.04 -11.06
N ASP A 12 -2.98 -2.13 -11.94
CA ASP A 12 -3.86 -2.49 -13.05
C ASP A 12 -3.04 -3.25 -14.09
N VAL A 13 -3.71 -4.11 -14.87
CA VAL A 13 -3.06 -4.96 -15.88
C VAL A 13 -2.18 -4.13 -16.81
N SER A 14 -0.90 -4.49 -16.88
CA SER A 14 0.09 -3.73 -17.62
C SER A 14 1.24 -4.62 -18.11
N TYR A 15 1.97 -4.14 -19.12
CA TYR A 15 3.17 -4.85 -19.59
C TYR A 15 4.21 -5.07 -18.47
N TRP A 16 4.28 -4.14 -17.51
CA TRP A 16 5.30 -4.14 -16.46
C TRP A 16 4.90 -4.93 -15.20
N GLY A 17 3.61 -5.03 -14.90
CA GLY A 17 3.14 -5.78 -13.73
C GLY A 17 3.13 -7.29 -13.95
N LEU A 18 3.24 -7.75 -15.21
CA LEU A 18 3.35 -9.17 -15.56
C LEU A 18 2.22 -10.03 -14.97
N GLU A 19 1.02 -9.45 -14.83
CA GLU A 19 -0.08 -10.02 -14.05
C GLU A 19 -0.53 -11.40 -14.56
N HIS A 20 -0.36 -11.65 -15.86
CA HIS A 20 -0.63 -12.95 -16.49
C HIS A 20 0.55 -13.94 -16.41
N ALA A 21 1.79 -13.47 -16.25
CA ALA A 21 2.97 -14.33 -16.15
C ALA A 21 3.31 -14.70 -14.69
N LEU A 22 2.95 -13.84 -13.73
CA LEU A 22 3.16 -14.06 -12.30
C LEU A 22 2.60 -15.40 -11.77
N PRO A 23 1.41 -15.87 -12.18
CA PRO A 23 0.91 -17.19 -11.80
C PRO A 23 1.79 -18.35 -12.28
N ILE A 24 2.42 -18.21 -13.45
CA ILE A 24 3.27 -19.25 -14.05
C ILE A 24 4.51 -19.48 -13.17
N VAL A 25 5.08 -18.39 -12.65
CA VAL A 25 6.26 -18.43 -11.77
C VAL A 25 5.93 -18.48 -10.28
N ARG A 26 4.63 -18.59 -9.94
CA ARG A 26 4.11 -18.64 -8.55
C ARG A 26 4.58 -17.46 -7.70
N LYS A 27 4.48 -16.25 -8.23
CA LYS A 27 4.78 -15.00 -7.52
C LYS A 27 3.55 -14.09 -7.48
N SER A 28 3.46 -13.24 -6.46
CA SER A 28 2.37 -12.28 -6.29
C SER A 28 2.69 -10.91 -6.90
N ALA A 29 3.97 -10.58 -7.08
CA ALA A 29 4.41 -9.32 -7.66
C ALA A 29 5.71 -9.51 -8.45
N ALA A 30 5.90 -8.69 -9.48
CA ALA A 30 7.10 -8.73 -10.33
C ALA A 30 8.34 -8.19 -9.61
N MET A 31 8.15 -7.19 -8.74
CA MET A 31 9.22 -6.60 -7.93
C MET A 31 8.68 -6.16 -6.57
N PRO A 32 9.48 -6.22 -5.49
CA PRO A 32 9.11 -5.67 -4.20
C PRO A 32 9.14 -4.13 -4.24
N VAL A 33 8.22 -3.49 -3.50
CA VAL A 33 8.21 -2.03 -3.32
C VAL A 33 9.23 -1.64 -2.25
N ALA A 34 10.52 -1.64 -2.60
CA ALA A 34 11.63 -1.47 -1.67
C ALA A 34 11.60 -0.16 -0.85
N GLY A 35 10.91 0.87 -1.35
CA GLY A 35 10.74 2.14 -0.62
C GLY A 35 9.96 1.98 0.70
N LEU A 36 8.99 1.06 0.77
CA LEU A 36 8.16 0.89 1.97
C LEU A 36 8.92 0.25 3.15
N PRO A 37 9.65 -0.87 2.98
CA PRO A 37 10.53 -1.39 4.03
C PRO A 37 11.57 -0.39 4.51
N LEU A 38 12.14 0.42 3.60
CA LEU A 38 13.09 1.47 3.97
C LEU A 38 12.42 2.55 4.83
N LEU A 39 11.24 3.03 4.45
CA LEU A 39 10.48 3.99 5.26
C LEU A 39 10.12 3.41 6.64
N ALA A 40 9.70 2.15 6.71
CA ALA A 40 9.42 1.48 7.98
C ALA A 40 10.68 1.40 8.86
N ALA A 41 11.83 1.03 8.30
CA ALA A 41 13.10 0.95 9.03
C ALA A 41 13.61 2.33 9.52
N LEU A 42 13.36 3.40 8.77
CA LEU A 42 13.72 4.78 9.13
C LEU A 42 12.72 5.44 10.08
N THR A 43 11.54 4.84 10.28
CA THR A 43 10.54 5.39 11.18
C THR A 43 11.02 5.27 12.62
N PRO A 44 10.90 6.33 13.46
CA PRO A 44 11.33 6.26 14.85
C PRO A 44 10.70 5.08 15.60
N PRO A 45 11.45 4.37 16.45
CA PRO A 45 11.02 3.10 17.07
C PRO A 45 9.82 3.21 18.02
N ARG A 46 9.38 4.43 18.32
CA ARG A 46 8.16 4.69 19.10
C ARG A 46 6.87 4.39 18.33
N TYR A 47 6.94 4.32 17.00
CA TYR A 47 5.80 3.97 16.13
C TYR A 47 5.88 2.50 15.76
N ASP A 48 4.72 1.87 15.68
CA ASP A 48 4.57 0.54 15.10
C ASP A 48 4.14 0.69 13.63
N VAL A 49 4.89 0.08 12.71
CA VAL A 49 4.69 0.25 11.26
C VAL A 49 4.29 -1.07 10.63
N THR A 50 3.11 -1.08 10.00
CA THR A 50 2.62 -2.20 9.19
C THR A 50 2.72 -1.84 7.71
N ILE A 51 3.23 -2.75 6.89
CA ILE A 51 3.24 -2.62 5.43
C ILE A 51 2.18 -3.57 4.87
N VAL A 52 1.31 -3.06 4.00
CA VAL A 52 0.28 -3.82 3.31
C VAL A 52 0.47 -3.65 1.81
N ASP A 53 0.73 -4.75 1.11
CA ASP A 53 0.86 -4.78 -0.35
C ASP A 53 -0.37 -5.45 -0.96
N GLU A 54 -1.20 -4.67 -1.65
CA GLU A 54 -2.45 -5.16 -2.25
C GLU A 54 -2.21 -6.19 -3.38
N ASN A 55 -0.98 -6.29 -3.91
CA ASN A 55 -0.61 -7.36 -4.84
C ASN A 55 -0.43 -8.71 -4.13
N VAL A 56 -0.19 -8.72 -2.81
CA VAL A 56 0.07 -9.92 -2.00
C VAL A 56 -1.17 -10.33 -1.23
N GLU A 57 -1.90 -9.37 -0.66
CA GLU A 57 -3.05 -9.60 0.20
C GLU A 57 -4.14 -8.54 0.00
N PRO A 58 -5.44 -8.87 0.23
CA PRO A 58 -6.50 -7.88 0.11
C PRO A 58 -6.40 -6.80 1.21
N LEU A 59 -6.87 -5.59 0.90
CA LEU A 59 -6.95 -4.51 1.89
C LEU A 59 -8.12 -4.72 2.86
N ASP A 60 -7.81 -4.75 4.15
CA ASP A 60 -8.80 -4.61 5.22
C ASP A 60 -8.94 -3.12 5.60
N PHE A 61 -9.93 -2.46 5.01
CA PHE A 61 -10.18 -1.04 5.24
C PHE A 61 -10.55 -0.70 6.68
N ASP A 62 -11.18 -1.62 7.41
CA ASP A 62 -11.56 -1.38 8.80
C ASP A 62 -10.35 -1.49 9.71
N SER A 63 -9.40 -2.38 9.39
CA SER A 63 -8.09 -2.42 10.06
C SER A 63 -7.24 -1.20 9.75
N LEU A 64 -7.13 -0.82 8.47
CA LEU A 64 -6.38 0.37 8.06
C LEU A 64 -6.92 1.64 8.74
N ALA A 65 -8.23 1.80 8.84
CA ALA A 65 -8.84 2.97 9.46
C ALA A 65 -8.61 3.10 10.97
N ARG A 66 -8.16 2.03 11.66
CA ARG A 66 -7.78 2.07 13.08
C ARG A 66 -6.38 2.63 13.30
N ALA A 67 -5.54 2.70 12.26
CA ALA A 67 -4.20 3.24 12.38
C ALA A 67 -4.23 4.76 12.62
N ASP A 68 -3.26 5.28 13.38
CA ASP A 68 -3.15 6.73 13.61
C ASP A 68 -2.78 7.49 12.32
N ILE A 69 -2.05 6.84 11.41
CA ILE A 69 -1.69 7.35 10.08
C ILE A 69 -1.82 6.21 9.06
N VAL A 70 -2.47 6.49 7.93
CA VAL A 70 -2.45 5.61 6.75
C VAL A 70 -1.70 6.29 5.61
N GLY A 71 -0.49 5.82 5.31
CA GLY A 71 0.28 6.24 4.16
C GLY A 71 -0.11 5.43 2.91
N VAL A 72 -0.51 6.10 1.83
CA VAL A 72 -0.78 5.45 0.55
C VAL A 72 0.26 5.93 -0.46
N THR A 73 1.02 5.00 -1.04
CA THR A 73 2.07 5.31 -2.02
C THR A 73 1.98 4.40 -3.23
N GLY A 74 2.33 4.93 -4.39
CA GLY A 74 2.33 4.19 -5.64
C GLY A 74 2.87 5.04 -6.77
N MET A 75 3.02 4.43 -7.93
CA MET A 75 3.33 5.13 -9.17
C MET A 75 2.07 5.75 -9.78
N ASN A 76 2.22 6.76 -10.65
CA ASN A 76 1.12 7.39 -11.39
C ASN A 76 0.16 6.40 -12.10
N VAL A 77 0.64 5.23 -12.52
CA VAL A 77 -0.20 4.16 -13.09
C VAL A 77 -1.23 3.62 -12.08
N GLN A 78 -0.94 3.63 -10.79
CA GLN A 78 -1.83 3.22 -9.70
C GLN A 78 -2.78 4.34 -9.24
N ARG A 79 -2.73 5.55 -9.83
CA ARG A 79 -3.48 6.73 -9.33
C ARG A 79 -4.98 6.49 -9.18
N VAL A 80 -5.59 5.68 -10.05
CA VAL A 80 -7.02 5.40 -10.02
C VAL A 80 -7.34 4.55 -8.80
N ARG A 81 -6.57 3.48 -8.57
CA ARG A 81 -6.73 2.63 -7.39
C ARG A 81 -6.41 3.39 -6.09
N MET A 82 -5.37 4.22 -6.08
CA MET A 82 -5.07 5.11 -4.94
C MET A 82 -6.26 6.00 -4.58
N ARG A 83 -6.92 6.63 -5.57
CA ARG A 83 -8.11 7.47 -5.32
C ARG A 83 -9.28 6.68 -4.74
N GLN A 84 -9.49 5.44 -5.20
CA GLN A 84 -10.53 4.56 -4.64
C GLN A 84 -10.24 4.22 -3.17
N ILE A 85 -8.99 3.83 -2.87
CA ILE A 85 -8.54 3.54 -1.50
C ILE A 85 -8.72 4.76 -0.59
N LEU A 86 -8.28 5.93 -1.05
CA LEU A 86 -8.42 7.19 -0.31
C LEU A 86 -9.89 7.57 -0.09
N HIS A 87 -10.77 7.28 -1.05
CA HIS A 87 -12.21 7.50 -0.89
C HIS A 87 -12.78 6.63 0.23
N GLU A 88 -12.48 5.32 0.23
CA GLU A 88 -12.91 4.37 1.26
C GLU A 88 -12.38 4.74 2.66
N LEU A 89 -11.11 5.15 2.75
CA LEU A 89 -10.49 5.58 4.01
C LEU A 89 -11.07 6.90 4.52
N LYS A 90 -11.40 7.82 3.61
CA LYS A 90 -12.05 9.09 3.95
C LYS A 90 -13.45 8.87 4.55
N GLN A 91 -14.23 7.94 3.99
CA GLN A 91 -15.54 7.58 4.55
C GLN A 91 -15.42 7.05 6.00
N ARG A 92 -14.30 6.41 6.33
CA ARG A 92 -13.96 5.89 7.67
C ARG A 92 -13.25 6.90 8.57
N ARG A 93 -13.06 8.14 8.12
CA ARG A 93 -12.38 9.24 8.84
C ARG A 93 -10.91 8.93 9.19
N ALA A 94 -10.25 8.06 8.43
CA ALA A 94 -8.84 7.77 8.62
C ALA A 94 -7.97 9.01 8.28
N PHE A 95 -6.87 9.19 9.01
CA PHE A 95 -5.89 10.24 8.69
C PHE A 95 -4.91 9.73 7.64
N THR A 96 -5.07 10.19 6.40
CA THR A 96 -4.32 9.68 5.24
C THR A 96 -3.21 10.62 4.78
N VAL A 97 -2.05 10.07 4.43
CA VAL A 97 -0.92 10.77 3.79
C VAL A 97 -0.63 10.10 2.44
N VAL A 98 -0.32 10.90 1.42
CA VAL A 98 -0.05 10.39 0.05
C VAL A 98 1.38 10.72 -0.36
N GLY A 99 2.05 9.77 -1.00
CA GLY A 99 3.36 9.95 -1.62
C GLY A 99 3.54 9.11 -2.89
N GLY A 100 4.78 9.04 -3.37
CA GLY A 100 5.13 8.31 -4.59
C GLY A 100 5.16 9.17 -5.86
N PRO A 101 5.80 8.70 -6.95
CA PRO A 101 5.95 9.42 -8.22
C PRO A 101 4.80 9.24 -9.22
#